data_AF-A0A7D7NBZ1-F1
#
_entry.id   AF-A0A7D7NBZ1-F1
#
_cell.length_a   1.000
_cell.length_b   1.000
_cell.length_c   1.000
_cell.angle_alpha   90.00
_cell.angle_beta   90.00
_cell.angle_gamma   90.00
#
_symmetry.space_group_name_H-M   'P 1'
#
loop_
_entity.id
_entity.type
_entity.pdbx_description
1 polymer ?
#
loop_
_entity_poly.entity_id
_entity_poly.type
_entity_poly.pdbx_seq_one_letter_code
_entity_poly.pdbx_strand_id
1 'polypeptide(L)' 'MGGLIAIACGLIVALGALGASIGIAMVGSKYLESSARQPELIGPLQTKLFLIAGLIDAAFLIGVAIALLFAFVNPFAG' A
#
# COMPACT_ATOMS: atom_id res chain seq x y z
N MET A 1 13.22 25.75 3.19
CA MET A 1 13.29 24.29 2.95
C MET A 1 11.98 23.55 3.28
N GLY A 2 11.18 23.95 4.28
CA GLY A 2 9.97 23.21 4.69
C GLY A 2 8.90 22.97 3.60
N GLY A 3 8.71 23.91 2.67
CA GLY A 3 7.74 23.73 1.56
C GLY A 3 8.09 22.60 0.61
N LEU A 4 9.37 22.41 0.27
CA LEU A 4 9.83 21.30 -0.59
C LEU A 4 9.61 19.94 0.09
N ILE A 5 9.78 19.89 1.41
CA ILE A 5 9.64 18.67 2.20
C ILE A 5 8.18 18.26 2.30
N ALA A 6 7.26 19.22 2.47
CA ALA A 6 5.83 18.94 2.42
C ALA A 6 5.40 18.34 1.07
N ILE A 7 5.92 18.87 -0.05
CA ILE A 7 5.68 18.33 -1.39
C ILE A 7 6.27 16.91 -1.52
N ALA A 8 7.51 16.70 -1.06
CA ALA A 8 8.14 15.37 -1.09
C ALA A 8 7.36 14.34 -0.28
N CYS A 9 6.90 14.69 0.93
CA CYS A 9 6.05 13.83 1.76
C CYS A 9 4.73 13.51 1.06
N GLY A 10 4.09 14.52 0.47
CA GLY A 10 2.86 14.33 -0.30
C GLY A 10 3.05 13.38 -1.48
N LEU A 11 4.15 13.48 -2.21
CA LEU A 11 4.47 12.58 -3.33
C LEU A 11 4.73 11.14 -2.88
N ILE A 12 5.49 10.94 -1.81
CA ILE A 12 5.77 9.60 -1.27
C ILE A 12 4.46 8.90 -0.89
N VAL A 13 3.58 9.60 -0.16
CA VAL A 13 2.30 9.03 0.29
C VAL A 13 1.36 8.81 -0.89
N ALA A 14 1.23 9.78 -1.80
CA ALA A 14 0.32 9.66 -2.95
C ALA A 14 0.72 8.52 -3.89
N LEU A 15 2.02 8.39 -4.21
CA LEU A 15 2.52 7.31 -5.06
C LEU A 15 2.40 5.95 -4.37
N GLY A 16 2.68 5.88 -3.07
CA GLY A 16 2.47 4.66 -2.27
C GLY A 16 1.00 4.24 -2.24
N ALA A 17 0.08 5.18 -2.01
CA ALA A 17 -1.36 4.92 -1.96
C ALA A 17 -1.90 4.46 -3.32
N LEU A 18 -1.43 5.05 -4.41
CA LEU A 18 -1.76 4.61 -5.77
C LEU A 18 -1.29 3.18 -6.03
N GLY A 19 -0.03 2.87 -5.69
CA GLY A 19 0.53 1.53 -5.83
C GLY A 19 -0.26 0.48 -5.03
N ALA A 20 -0.60 0.78 -3.77
CA ALA A 20 -1.37 -0.11 -2.92
C ALA A 20 -2.80 -0.34 -3.45
N SER A 21 -3.47 0.73 -3.87
CA SER A 21 -4.84 0.66 -4.40
C SER A 21 -4.91 -0.19 -5.66
N ILE A 22 -3.97 0.00 -6.58
CA ILE A 22 -3.88 -0.80 -7.82
C ILE A 22 -3.54 -2.26 -7.49
N GLY A 23 -2.58 -2.49 -6.59
CA GLY A 23 -2.20 -3.82 -6.13
C GLY A 23 -3.40 -4.60 -5.57
N ILE A 24 -4.11 -4.02 -4.61
CA ILE A 24 -5.26 -4.67 -3.97
C ILE A 24 -6.40 -4.89 -4.98
N ALA A 25 -6.67 -3.93 -5.87
CA ALA A 25 -7.69 -4.09 -6.91
C ALA A 25 -7.40 -5.28 -7.85
N MET A 26 -6.14 -5.46 -8.26
CA MET A 26 -5.74 -6.60 -9.10
C MET A 26 -5.86 -7.94 -8.39
N VAL A 27 -5.46 -8.03 -7.12
CA VAL A 27 -5.56 -9.30 -6.38
C VAL A 27 -7.02 -9.61 -6.04
N GLY A 28 -7.80 -8.61 -5.64
CA GLY A 28 -9.22 -8.73 -5.31
C GLY A 28 -10.07 -9.16 -6.51
N SER A 29 -9.84 -8.57 -7.68
CA SER A 29 -10.54 -8.98 -8.92
C SER A 29 -10.27 -10.43 -9.30
N LYS A 30 -9.01 -10.88 -9.25
CA LYS A 30 -8.66 -12.29 -9.52
C LYS A 30 -9.21 -13.25 -8.47
N TYR A 31 -9.25 -12.83 -7.21
CA TYR A 31 -9.88 -13.60 -6.14
C TYR A 31 -11.38 -13.81 -6.42
N LEU A 32 -12.10 -12.75 -6.79
CA LEU A 32 -13.52 -12.83 -7.12
C LEU A 32 -13.78 -13.71 -8.35
N GLU A 33 -12.99 -13.56 -9.42
CA GLU A 33 -13.11 -14.39 -10.62
C GLU A 33 -12.87 -15.88 -10.33
N SER A 34 -11.83 -16.19 -9.54
CA SER A 34 -11.48 -17.57 -9.17
C SER A 34 -12.53 -18.18 -8.23
N SER A 35 -13.03 -17.39 -7.28
CA SER A 35 -14.09 -17.80 -6.33
C SER A 35 -15.41 -18.07 -7.04
N ALA A 36 -15.76 -17.27 -8.06
CA ALA A 36 -16.96 -17.46 -8.86
C ALA A 36 -16.88 -18.71 -9.73
N ARG A 37 -15.69 -19.05 -10.25
CA ARG A 37 -15.47 -20.29 -11.03
C ARG A 37 -15.42 -21.55 -10.17
N GLN A 38 -14.81 -21.46 -8.99
CA GLN A 38 -14.57 -22.61 -8.11
C GLN A 38 -14.85 -22.22 -6.65
N PRO A 39 -16.09 -22.43 -6.17
CA PRO A 39 -16.49 -22.08 -4.81
C PRO A 39 -15.68 -22.81 -3.73
N GLU A 40 -15.15 -23.99 -4.06
CA GLU A 40 -14.33 -24.83 -3.17
C GLU A 40 -12.99 -24.18 -2.83
N LEU A 41 -12.50 -23.27 -3.69
CA LEU A 41 -11.23 -22.59 -3.50
C LEU A 41 -11.34 -21.30 -2.67
N ILE A 42 -12.54 -20.87 -2.29
CA ILE A 42 -12.77 -19.60 -1.57
C ILE A 42 -11.93 -19.53 -0.28
N GLY A 43 -12.00 -20.56 0.57
CA GLY A 43 -11.26 -20.59 1.83
C GLY A 43 -9.74 -20.49 1.64
N PRO A 44 -9.10 -21.37 0.84
CA PRO A 44 -7.67 -21.29 0.55
C PRO A 44 -7.24 -19.99 -0.12
N LEU A 45 -8.04 -19.44 -1.04
CA LEU A 45 -7.73 -18.20 -1.75
C LEU A 45 -7.89 -16.97 -0.85
N GLN A 46 -8.80 -16.99 0.13
CA GLN A 46 -9.01 -15.89 1.05
C GLN A 46 -7.78 -15.68 1.95
N THR A 47 -7.18 -16.75 2.47
CA THR A 47 -5.94 -16.65 3.25
C THR A 47 -4.79 -16.06 2.41
N LYS A 48 -4.67 -16.49 1.15
CA LYS A 48 -3.66 -15.97 0.23
C LYS A 48 -3.91 -14.50 -0.12
N LEU A 49 -5.17 -14.10 -0.31
CA LEU A 49 -5.57 -12.72 -0.54
C LEU A 49 -5.14 -11.84 0.62
N PHE A 50 -5.44 -12.21 1.87
CA PHE A 50 -5.06 -11.42 3.04
C PHE A 50 -3.54 -11.33 3.22
N LEU A 51 -2.80 -12.41 2.95
CA LEU A 51 -1.34 -12.39 3.01
C LEU A 51 -0.76 -11.39 1.99
N ILE A 52 -1.25 -11.42 0.75
CA ILE A 52 -0.77 -10.52 -0.31
C ILE A 52 -1.24 -9.08 -0.06
N ALA A 53 -2.49 -8.88 0.37
CA ALA A 53 -3.01 -7.57 0.73
C ALA A 53 -2.20 -6.94 1.88
N GLY A 54 -1.89 -7.72 2.92
CA GLY A 54 -1.03 -7.27 4.01
C GLY A 54 0.39 -6.93 3.56
N LEU A 55 0.95 -7.68 2.59
CA LEU A 55 2.27 -7.36 2.02
C LEU A 55 2.25 -6.06 1.19
N ILE A 56 1.18 -5.81 0.44
CA ILE A 56 0.97 -4.56 -0.30
C ILE A 56 0.87 -3.37 0.66
N ASP A 57 0.06 -3.50 1.72
CA ASP A 57 -0.11 -2.45 2.73
C ASP A 57 1.17 -2.21 3.53
N ALA A 58 1.97 -3.25 3.81
CA ALA A 58 3.24 -3.10 4.50
C ALA A 58 4.21 -2.19 3.71
N ALA A 59 4.31 -2.37 2.39
CA ALA A 59 5.14 -1.52 1.55
C ALA A 59 4.66 -0.04 1.56
N PHE A 60 3.34 0.18 1.53
CA PHE A 60 2.76 1.51 1.65
C PHE A 60 3.05 2.17 3.00
N LEU A 61 2.87 1.43 4.10
CA LEU A 61 3.11 1.95 5.46
C LEU A 61 4.57 2.30 5.71
N ILE A 62 5.53 1.60 5.09
CA ILE A 62 6.94 1.99 5.13
C ILE A 62 7.14 3.37 4.48
N GLY A 63 6.52 3.61 3.32
CA GLY A 63 6.54 4.93 2.67
C GLY A 63 5.92 6.04 3.53
N VAL A 64 4.78 5.75 4.17
CA VAL A 64 4.14 6.68 5.11
C VAL A 64 5.04 6.96 6.32
N ALA A 65 5.70 5.95 6.88
CA ALA A 65 6.61 6.13 8.01
C ALA A 65 7.79 7.05 7.65
N ILE A 66 8.35 6.92 6.44
CA ILE A 66 9.40 7.81 5.94
C ILE A 66 8.89 9.24 5.75
N ALA A 67 7.70 9.41 5.17
CA ALA A 67 7.09 10.72 5.00
C ALA A 67 6.82 11.41 6.36
N LEU A 68 6.35 10.65 7.36
CA LEU A 68 6.16 11.15 8.71
C LEU A 68 7.49 11.53 9.38
N LEU A 69 8.55 10.75 9.17
CA LEU A 69 9.89 11.10 9.65
C LEU A 69 10.34 12.45 9.08
N PHE A 70 10.20 12.67 7.77
CA PHE A 70 10.56 13.93 7.13
C PHE A 70 9.68 15.10 7.58
N ALA A 71 8.41 14.85 7.89
CA ALA A 71 7.47 15.88 8.35
C ALA A 71 7.75 16.32 9.80
N PHE A 72 8.02 15.39 10.71
CA PHE A 72 8.12 15.67 12.15
C PHE A 72 9.55 15.75 12.68
N VAL A 73 10.47 14.99 12.10
CA VAL A 73 11.88 14.92 12.52
C VAL A 73 12.76 15.16 11.31
N ASN A 74 12.55 16.31 10.66
CA ASN A 74 13.24 16.66 9.43
C ASN A 74 14.77 16.67 9.63
N PRO A 75 15.52 15.67 9.10
CA PRO A 75 16.96 15.58 9.30
C PRO A 75 17.74 16.62 8.47
N PHE A 76 17.06 17.33 7.57
CA PHE A 76 17.62 18.36 6.70
C PHE A 76 17.31 19.78 7.18
N ALA A 77 16.79 19.93 8.40
CA ALA A 77 16.49 21.23 9.02
C ALA A 77 17.70 21.89 9.73
N GLY A 78 18.87 21.23 9.72
CA GLY A 78 20.13 21.77 10.24
C GLY A 78 20.74 22.83 9.34
#